data_AF-A0A9E3MGA3-F1
#
_entry.id   AF-A0A9E3MGA3-F1
#
_cell.length_a   1.000
_cell.length_b   1.000
_cell.length_c   1.000
_cell.angle_alpha   90.00
_cell.angle_beta   90.00
_cell.angle_gamma   90.00
#
_symmetry.space_group_name_H-M   'P 1'
#
loop_
_entity.id
_entity.type
_entity.pdbx_description
1 polymer ?
#
loop_
_entity_poly.entity_id
_entity_poly.type
_entity_poly.pdbx_seq_one_letter_code
_entity_poly.pdbx_strand_id
1 'polypeptide(L)'
;MIHLPVCPPRAIRMAMAAALLLAAAGAQAMTVQYQCTGRRLLTAELSPRKGQLHFEGKDWTVLRVPDKNMARYVSKKDEIEVVTKDRMLTFTHGPETLQCFLYSNALPGDAPQIKPN
;
A
#
# COMPACT_ATOMS: atom_id res chain seq x y z
N MET A 1 -14.58 73.03 12.46
CA MET A 1 -15.84 72.52 11.89
C MET A 1 -15.50 71.36 10.94
N ILE A 2 -15.95 70.15 11.30
CA ILE A 2 -16.54 69.06 10.49
C ILE A 2 -15.84 68.58 9.17
N HIS A 3 -15.40 67.31 9.22
CA HIS A 3 -15.28 66.22 8.24
C HIS A 3 -15.46 66.44 6.71
N LEU A 4 -14.57 65.82 5.89
CA LEU A 4 -14.80 64.49 5.28
C LEU A 4 -13.53 63.97 4.54
N PRO A 5 -13.33 62.63 4.43
CA PRO A 5 -12.10 61.98 4.00
C PRO A 5 -12.10 61.65 2.49
N VAL A 6 -10.95 61.72 1.84
CA VAL A 6 -10.78 61.18 0.47
C VAL A 6 -9.94 59.90 0.54
N CYS A 7 -10.60 58.80 0.17
CA CYS A 7 -10.17 57.41 0.25
C CYS A 7 -8.80 57.14 -0.41
N PRO A 8 -7.99 56.21 0.15
CA PRO A 8 -6.83 55.67 -0.56
C PRO A 8 -7.29 54.73 -1.70
N PRO A 9 -6.60 54.71 -2.85
CA PRO A 9 -6.93 53.78 -3.91
C PRO A 9 -6.63 52.34 -3.46
N ARG A 10 -7.70 51.54 -3.40
CA ARG A 10 -7.68 50.07 -3.42
C ARG A 10 -6.76 49.57 -4.54
N ALA A 11 -5.62 49.03 -4.17
CA ALA A 11 -4.90 48.08 -4.99
C ALA A 11 -4.69 46.81 -4.15
N ILE A 12 -5.74 45.99 -4.14
CA ILE A 12 -5.68 44.59 -3.71
C ILE A 12 -4.75 43.89 -4.71
N ARG A 13 -3.45 43.85 -4.40
CA ARG A 13 -2.53 42.91 -5.05
C ARG A 13 -2.53 41.64 -4.23
N MET A 14 -3.49 40.77 -4.53
CA MET A 14 -3.33 39.35 -4.30
C MET A 14 -2.10 38.90 -5.07
N ALA A 15 -1.01 38.60 -4.38
CA ALA A 15 0.15 37.95 -4.98
C ALA A 15 0.31 36.58 -4.31
N MET A 16 -0.40 35.63 -4.91
CA MET A 16 -0.11 34.20 -5.00
C MET A 16 0.66 33.59 -3.83
N ALA A 17 -0.08 32.85 -3.01
CA ALA A 17 0.47 31.72 -2.27
C ALA A 17 1.15 30.78 -3.28
N ALA A 18 2.46 30.88 -3.41
CA ALA A 18 3.27 29.84 -4.03
C ALA A 18 3.26 28.65 -3.07
N ALA A 19 2.20 27.86 -3.14
CA ALA A 19 2.18 26.51 -2.60
C ALA A 19 3.29 25.75 -3.35
N LEU A 20 4.44 25.62 -2.69
CA LEU A 20 5.42 24.59 -3.00
C LEU A 20 4.69 23.25 -2.86
N LEU A 21 4.10 22.80 -3.95
CA LEU A 21 3.67 21.43 -4.12
C LEU A 21 4.95 20.59 -4.01
N LEU A 22 5.18 20.03 -2.81
CA LEU A 22 6.06 18.90 -2.66
C LEU A 22 5.51 17.80 -3.57
N ALA A 23 6.06 17.71 -4.78
CA ALA A 23 6.00 16.50 -5.56
C ALA A 23 6.82 15.44 -4.80
N ALA A 24 6.25 14.91 -3.72
CA ALA A 24 6.65 13.63 -3.21
C ALA A 24 6.33 12.66 -4.35
N ALA A 25 7.36 12.32 -5.14
CA ALA A 25 7.37 11.14 -5.97
C ALA A 25 7.26 9.92 -5.03
N GLY A 26 6.08 9.73 -4.46
CA GLY A 26 5.73 8.60 -3.64
C GLY A 26 5.72 7.42 -4.58
N ALA A 27 6.72 6.55 -4.43
CA ALA A 27 6.66 5.24 -5.02
C ALA A 27 5.30 4.62 -4.64
N GLN A 28 4.42 4.49 -5.63
CA GLN A 28 3.05 4.08 -5.41
C GLN A 28 3.07 2.66 -4.84
N ALA A 29 2.41 2.47 -3.70
CA ALA A 29 2.19 1.14 -3.17
C ALA A 29 1.28 0.40 -4.14
N MET A 30 1.68 -0.80 -4.56
CA MET A 30 0.86 -1.68 -5.38
C MET A 30 0.09 -2.62 -4.46
N THR A 31 -1.23 -2.54 -4.49
CA THR A 31 -2.11 -3.48 -3.78
C THR A 31 -2.32 -4.72 -4.63
N VAL A 32 -2.00 -5.87 -4.07
CA VAL A 32 -2.03 -7.16 -4.77
C VAL A 32 -2.68 -8.20 -3.87
N GLN A 33 -3.61 -8.97 -4.44
CA GLN A 33 -4.28 -10.06 -3.73
C GLN A 33 -3.67 -11.41 -4.11
N TYR A 34 -3.47 -12.25 -3.11
CA TYR A 34 -2.93 -13.59 -3.21
C TYR A 34 -3.86 -14.61 -2.55
N GLN A 35 -3.94 -15.79 -3.14
CA GLN A 35 -4.62 -16.96 -2.62
C GLN A 35 -3.59 -17.89 -1.99
N CYS A 36 -3.59 -18.00 -0.66
CA CYS A 36 -2.73 -18.92 0.08
C CYS A 36 -3.35 -20.32 0.16
N THR A 37 -2.51 -21.32 0.44
CA THR A 37 -2.94 -22.69 0.73
C THR A 37 -4.11 -22.72 1.72
N GLY A 38 -5.10 -23.57 1.47
CA GLY A 38 -6.30 -23.64 2.30
C GLY A 38 -7.35 -22.56 2.01
N ARG A 39 -7.31 -21.94 0.82
CA ARG A 39 -8.28 -20.92 0.36
C ARG A 39 -8.34 -19.65 1.21
N ARG A 40 -7.21 -19.28 1.82
CA ARG A 40 -7.08 -18.05 2.61
C ARG A 40 -6.60 -16.90 1.73
N LEU A 41 -7.30 -15.76 1.78
CA LEU A 41 -6.94 -14.58 0.99
C LEU A 41 -5.93 -13.73 1.75
N LEU A 42 -4.83 -13.36 1.10
CA LEU A 42 -3.81 -12.45 1.59
C LEU A 42 -3.77 -11.21 0.69
N THR A 43 -4.00 -10.04 1.26
CA THR A 43 -3.85 -8.77 0.55
C THR A 43 -2.53 -8.13 0.95
N ALA A 44 -1.68 -7.83 -0.02
CA ALA A 44 -0.39 -7.20 0.21
C ALA A 44 -0.33 -5.85 -0.52
N GLU A 45 -0.09 -4.77 0.22
CA GLU A 45 0.21 -3.45 -0.32
C GLU A 45 1.72 -3.26 -0.29
N LEU A 46 2.38 -3.52 -1.42
CA LEU A 46 3.83 -3.55 -1.50
C LEU A 46 4.36 -2.28 -2.15
N SER A 47 5.29 -1.61 -1.47
CA SER A 47 6.09 -0.51 -2.02
C SER A 47 7.57 -0.91 -2.09
N PRO A 48 8.43 -0.12 -2.75
CA PRO A 48 9.87 -0.37 -2.77
C PRO A 48 10.56 -0.28 -1.39
N ARG A 49 9.91 0.30 -0.37
CA ARG A 49 10.52 0.50 0.97
C ARG A 49 9.85 -0.31 2.08
N LYS A 50 8.53 -0.47 2.02
CA LYS A 50 7.71 -1.16 3.03
C LYS A 50 6.55 -1.90 2.38
N GLY A 51 5.94 -2.81 3.11
CA GLY A 51 4.71 -3.48 2.74
C GLY A 51 3.70 -3.45 3.89
N GLN A 52 2.42 -3.35 3.56
CA GLN A 52 1.32 -3.65 4.48
C GLN A 52 0.75 -5.01 4.07
N LEU A 53 0.56 -5.91 5.03
CA LEU A 53 -0.03 -7.23 4.79
C LEU A 53 -1.32 -7.32 5.58
N HIS A 54 -2.40 -7.72 4.92
CA HIS A 54 -3.67 -8.04 5.53
C HIS A 54 -3.97 -9.51 5.28
N PHE A 55 -3.96 -10.32 6.33
CA PHE A 55 -4.23 -11.75 6.24
C PHE A 55 -4.97 -12.24 7.48
N GLU A 56 -6.07 -12.97 7.27
CA GLU A 56 -6.95 -13.49 8.34
C GLU A 56 -7.41 -12.43 9.35
N GLY A 57 -7.67 -11.21 8.87
CA GLY A 57 -8.12 -10.10 9.72
C GLY A 57 -7.03 -9.46 10.58
N LYS A 58 -5.76 -9.82 10.36
CA LYS A 58 -4.59 -9.19 10.98
C LYS A 58 -3.83 -8.35 9.98
N ASP A 59 -3.37 -7.20 10.46
CA ASP A 59 -2.55 -6.27 9.70
C ASP A 59 -1.11 -6.25 10.22
N TRP A 60 -0.16 -6.44 9.32
CA TRP A 60 1.26 -6.36 9.63
C TRP A 60 1.97 -5.38 8.72
N THR A 61 2.95 -4.68 9.29
CA THR A 61 3.84 -3.81 8.54
C THR A 61 5.19 -4.48 8.40
N VAL A 62 5.63 -4.68 7.16
CA VAL A 62 6.92 -5.28 6.84
C VAL A 62 7.82 -4.28 6.12
N LEU A 63 9.13 -4.43 6.27
CA LEU A 63 10.12 -3.57 5.63
C LEU A 63 10.83 -4.31 4.52
N ARG A 64 11.07 -3.63 3.39
CA ARG A 64 11.81 -4.20 2.28
C ARG A 64 13.27 -4.42 2.69
N VAL A 65 13.77 -5.63 2.48
CA VAL A 65 15.19 -5.97 2.60
C VAL A 65 15.78 -6.07 1.19
N PRO A 66 16.99 -5.54 0.96
CA PRO A 66 17.67 -5.71 -0.32
C PRO A 66 17.93 -7.20 -0.59
N ASP A 67 17.43 -7.66 -1.73
CA ASP A 67 17.71 -8.97 -2.30
C ASP A 67 17.93 -8.79 -3.80
N LYS A 68 18.83 -9.59 -4.38
CA LYS A 68 19.27 -9.44 -5.78
C LYS A 68 18.25 -9.96 -6.78
N ASN A 69 17.45 -10.96 -6.41
CA ASN A 69 16.64 -11.73 -7.36
C ASN A 69 15.15 -11.76 -7.00
N MET A 70 14.78 -11.36 -5.79
CA MET A 70 13.40 -11.41 -5.33
C MET A 70 13.03 -10.22 -4.46
N ALA A 71 11.75 -10.13 -4.18
CA ALA A 71 11.18 -9.08 -3.39
C ALA A 71 10.92 -9.55 -1.97
N ARG A 72 11.92 -9.34 -1.10
CA ARG A 72 11.92 -9.78 0.29
C ARG A 72 11.52 -8.67 1.26
N TYR A 73 10.54 -8.95 2.09
CA TYR A 73 10.03 -8.07 3.13
C TYR A 73 10.06 -8.79 4.48
N VAL A 74 10.43 -8.10 5.55
CA VAL A 74 10.52 -8.70 6.89
C VAL A 74 9.95 -7.78 7.96
N SER A 75 9.32 -8.37 8.99
CA SER A 75 9.08 -7.72 10.28
C SER A 75 9.76 -8.54 11.36
N LYS A 76 10.81 -7.98 11.98
CA LYS A 76 11.49 -8.65 13.11
C LYS A 76 10.64 -8.67 14.38
N LYS A 77 9.75 -7.69 14.54
CA LYS A 77 8.89 -7.57 15.72
C LYS A 77 7.84 -8.68 15.75
N ASP A 78 7.30 -9.00 14.59
CA ASP A 78 6.20 -9.96 14.43
C ASP A 78 6.69 -11.32 13.89
N GLU A 79 8.00 -11.52 13.74
CA GLU A 79 8.62 -12.72 13.18
C GLU A 79 8.04 -13.12 11.80
N ILE A 80 7.80 -12.12 10.95
CA ILE A 80 7.23 -12.29 9.61
C ILE A 80 8.31 -12.14 8.55
N GLU A 81 8.28 -13.05 7.58
CA GLU A 81 9.02 -12.93 6.34
C GLU A 81 8.10 -13.16 5.14
N VAL A 82 8.13 -12.22 4.20
CA VAL A 82 7.40 -12.30 2.94
C VAL A 82 8.36 -12.22 1.79
N VAL A 83 8.37 -13.26 0.97
CA VAL A 83 9.18 -13.33 -0.24
C VAL A 83 8.24 -13.37 -1.43
N THR A 84 8.35 -12.38 -2.30
CA THR A 84 7.61 -12.33 -3.57
C THR A 84 8.56 -12.60 -4.72
N LYS A 85 8.20 -13.59 -5.55
CA LYS A 85 8.93 -13.97 -6.75
C LYS A 85 7.93 -14.30 -7.84
N ASP A 86 8.01 -13.58 -8.95
CA ASP A 86 7.11 -13.71 -10.10
C ASP A 86 5.63 -13.57 -9.69
N ARG A 87 4.89 -14.69 -9.71
CA ARG A 87 3.46 -14.77 -9.38
C ARG A 87 3.16 -15.45 -8.05
N MET A 88 4.22 -15.72 -7.28
CA MET A 88 4.15 -16.43 -6.01
C MET A 88 4.59 -15.52 -4.86
N LEU A 89 3.91 -15.66 -3.74
CA LEU A 89 4.24 -15.04 -2.47
C LEU A 89 4.40 -16.15 -1.44
N THR A 90 5.57 -16.23 -0.82
CA THR A 90 5.80 -17.08 0.34
C THR A 90 5.64 -16.23 1.58
N PHE A 91 4.66 -16.56 2.42
CA PHE A 91 4.40 -15.92 3.70
C PHE A 91 4.89 -16.84 4.82
N THR A 92 5.81 -16.35 5.64
CA THR A 92 6.34 -17.06 6.80
C THR A 92 6.02 -16.26 8.05
N HIS A 93 5.49 -16.93 9.07
CA HIS A 93 5.17 -16.34 10.35
C HIS A 93 5.56 -17.34 11.46
N GLY A 94 6.64 -17.04 12.17
CA GLY A 94 7.24 -17.97 13.12
C GLY A 94 7.60 -19.32 12.45
N PRO A 95 7.08 -20.47 12.93
CA PRO A 95 7.35 -21.78 12.34
C PRO A 95 6.50 -22.10 11.11
N GLU A 96 5.46 -21.31 10.82
CA GLU A 96 4.52 -21.59 9.75
C GLU A 96 4.98 -20.94 8.44
N THR A 97 4.95 -21.70 7.35
CA THR A 97 5.21 -21.19 6.00
C THR A 97 4.06 -21.54 5.09
N LEU A 98 3.50 -20.53 4.43
CA LEU A 98 2.38 -20.61 3.50
C LEU A 98 2.84 -20.15 2.12
N GLN A 99 2.48 -20.93 1.10
CA GLN A 99 2.63 -20.53 -0.29
C GLN A 99 1.33 -19.92 -0.78
N CYS A 100 1.44 -18.77 -1.44
CA CYS A 100 0.33 -18.01 -1.96
C CYS A 100 0.58 -17.66 -3.42
N PHE A 101 -0.48 -17.69 -4.23
CA PHE A 101 -0.42 -17.40 -5.66
C PHE A 101 -1.27 -16.18 -5.99
N LEU A 102 -0.85 -15.37 -6.97
CA LEU A 102 -1.62 -14.21 -7.41
C LEU A 102 -3.08 -14.58 -7.74
N TYR A 103 -4.02 -13.89 -7.09
CA TYR A 103 -5.45 -14.16 -7.24
C TYR A 103 -5.96 -13.89 -8.67
N SER A 104 -5.36 -12.93 -9.39
CA SER A 104 -5.69 -12.63 -10.80
C SER A 104 -5.39 -13.77 -11.79
N ASN A 105 -4.67 -14.82 -11.36
CA ASN A 105 -4.46 -16.05 -12.13
C ASN A 105 -5.15 -17.29 -11.52
N ALA A 106 -5.94 -17.13 -10.46
CA ALA A 106 -6.84 -18.20 -10.06
C ALA A 106 -7.89 -18.34 -11.17
N LEU A 107 -7.83 -19.45 -11.91
CA LEU A 107 -8.74 -19.79 -13.00
C LEU A 107 -10.20 -19.52 -12.60
N PRO A 108 -11.09 -19.14 -13.54
CA PRO A 108 -12.52 -18.97 -13.26
C PRO A 108 -13.09 -20.29 -12.72
N GLY A 109 -13.21 -20.38 -11.39
CA GLY A 109 -13.54 -21.62 -10.69
C GLY A 109 -13.12 -21.64 -9.20
N ASP A 110 -12.08 -20.90 -8.80
CA ASP A 110 -11.63 -20.81 -7.40
C ASP A 110 -12.00 -19.49 -6.68
N ALA A 111 -12.59 -18.53 -7.41
CA ALA A 111 -13.19 -17.35 -6.80
C ALA A 111 -14.55 -17.72 -6.14
N PRO A 112 -14.88 -17.20 -4.93
CA PRO A 112 -16.18 -17.45 -4.33
C PRO A 112 -17.28 -16.95 -5.26
N GLN A 113 -18.12 -17.84 -5.76
CA GLN A 113 -19.39 -17.44 -6.35
C GLN A 113 -20.27 -16.89 -5.21
N ILE A 114 -20.38 -15.57 -5.13
CA ILE A 114 -21.46 -14.94 -4.37
C ILE A 114 -22.74 -15.35 -5.10
N LYS A 115 -23.41 -16.40 -4.65
CA LYS A 115 -24.78 -16.70 -5.09
C LYS A 115 -25.68 -15.63 -4.49
N PRO A 116 -26.33 -14.78 -5.30
CA PRO A 116 -27.41 -13.95 -4.79
C PRO A 116 -28.54 -14.89 -4.37
N ASN A 117 -29.05 -14.68 -3.16
CA ASN A 117 -30.23 -15.34 -2.64
C ASN A 117 -31.48 -14.56 -3.05
#